data_AF-A0A2A9NYP1-F1
#
_entry.id   AF-A0A2A9NYP1-F1
#
_cell.length_a   1.000
_cell.length_b   1.000
_cell.length_c   1.000
_cell.angle_alpha   90.00
_cell.angle_beta   90.00
_cell.angle_gamma   90.00
#
_symmetry.space_group_name_H-M   'P 1'
#
loop_
_entity.id
_entity.type
_entity.pdbx_description
1 polymer ?
#
loop_
_entity_poly.entity_id
_entity_poly.type
_entity_poly.pdbx_seq_one_letter_code
_entity_poly.pdbx_strand_id
1 'polypeptide(L)'
;MASSNVPAGIAWPVQFCVFITLSTYVASLITSNVSHVDRLWTFLPTIYTAYYALLPLWPHSQPFYLFPYAPKALGHDIFRDFSPRAVLMLSLVVLWMFRLSYNTWRRGLFSLSDEDYRWAVLRTKVPPWFFQVVNISFIAITQNILLLMLALPSASAAILQPHDALSAFDYLLAGFALIVLGIEFTADNQQFAYHSYKHAYLAREKGSKSVQPYDANKQWPGSRLNWTPADAKRGFITRGLWAWSRHPNFACEQTFWWIITLFPLLARSPPNLPSPSPDMLLKAITHPSSHLKPLILHWFPEILHLIPAASLSLLFFSSTLFTESISKNKYYEAYSAYQQRVGMFLPKGTVEKALFIKLFKSDQEARRIDNLVWGNVENVKKMQ
;
A
#
# COMPACT_ATOMS: atom_id res chain seq x y z
N MET A 1 23.74 -30.52 9.67
CA MET A 1 23.05 -29.24 9.38
C MET A 1 21.67 -29.61 8.86
N ALA A 2 20.61 -29.30 9.62
CA ALA A 2 19.26 -29.70 9.27
C ALA A 2 18.92 -29.16 7.87
N SER A 3 18.68 -30.07 6.93
CA SER A 3 18.14 -29.75 5.62
C SER A 3 16.77 -29.11 5.83
N SER A 4 16.71 -27.79 5.86
CA SER A 4 15.44 -27.08 5.91
C SER A 4 14.64 -27.48 4.66
N ASN A 5 13.45 -28.05 4.85
CA ASN A 5 12.47 -28.42 3.82
C ASN A 5 11.91 -27.20 3.04
N VAL A 6 12.67 -26.10 2.94
CA VAL A 6 12.28 -24.88 2.26
C VAL A 6 12.48 -25.07 0.76
N PRO A 7 11.45 -24.89 -0.08
CA PRO A 7 11.58 -25.01 -1.53
C PRO A 7 12.68 -24.09 -2.09
N ALA A 8 13.41 -24.59 -3.10
CA ALA A 8 14.54 -23.90 -3.70
C ALA A 8 14.22 -22.46 -4.16
N GLY A 9 13.01 -22.22 -4.70
CA GLY A 9 12.57 -20.91 -5.20
C GLY A 9 12.36 -19.85 -4.14
N ILE A 10 12.25 -20.24 -2.87
CA ILE A 10 12.02 -19.30 -1.76
C ILE A 10 13.12 -19.40 -0.68
N ALA A 11 14.13 -20.23 -0.87
CA ALA A 11 15.17 -20.47 0.13
C ALA A 11 15.90 -19.20 0.55
N TRP A 12 16.50 -18.46 -0.41
CA TRP A 12 17.17 -17.19 -0.10
C TRP A 12 16.19 -16.10 0.38
N PRO A 13 15.05 -15.86 -0.29
CA PRO A 13 14.09 -14.84 0.17
C PRO A 13 13.59 -15.07 1.61
N VAL A 14 13.32 -16.32 1.99
CA VAL A 14 12.93 -16.67 3.37
C VAL A 14 14.09 -16.46 4.34
N GLN A 15 15.30 -16.90 4.00
CA GLN A 15 16.50 -16.67 4.83
C GLN A 15 16.71 -15.17 5.09
N PHE A 16 16.62 -14.35 4.03
CA PHE A 16 16.75 -12.90 4.13
C PHE A 16 15.61 -12.28 4.94
N CYS A 17 14.36 -12.72 4.74
CA CYS A 17 13.20 -12.28 5.53
C CYS A 17 13.34 -12.58 7.03
N VAL A 18 13.80 -13.79 7.39
CA VAL A 18 14.07 -14.16 8.78
C VAL A 18 15.15 -13.27 9.37
N PHE A 19 16.25 -13.03 8.63
CA PHE A 19 17.32 -12.16 9.08
C PHE A 19 16.83 -10.72 9.33
N ILE A 20 16.08 -10.14 8.41
CA ILE A 20 15.55 -8.78 8.56
C ILE A 20 14.52 -8.71 9.70
N THR A 21 13.68 -9.73 9.85
CA THR A 21 12.72 -9.83 10.96
C THR A 21 13.43 -9.81 12.32
N LEU A 22 14.47 -10.64 12.48
CA LEU A 22 15.27 -10.67 13.71
C LEU A 22 16.00 -9.34 13.93
N SER A 23 16.59 -8.78 12.87
CA SER A 23 17.35 -7.52 12.95
C SER A 23 16.45 -6.35 13.35
N THR A 24 15.27 -6.22 12.74
CA THR A 24 14.30 -5.16 13.06
C THR A 24 13.71 -5.33 14.46
N TYR A 25 13.43 -6.57 14.89
CA TYR A 25 12.99 -6.85 16.25
C TYR A 25 14.06 -6.49 17.29
N VAL A 26 15.30 -6.96 17.12
CA VAL A 26 16.41 -6.65 18.04
C VAL A 26 16.68 -5.14 18.08
N ALA A 27 16.71 -4.48 16.92
CA ALA A 27 16.87 -3.04 16.85
C ALA A 27 15.75 -2.32 17.60
N SER A 28 14.51 -2.81 17.53
CA SER A 28 13.38 -2.21 18.25
C SER A 28 13.53 -2.26 19.77
N LEU A 29 14.16 -3.31 20.31
CA LEU A 29 14.43 -3.47 21.73
C LEU A 29 15.56 -2.53 22.17
N ILE A 30 16.62 -2.42 21.37
CA ILE A 30 17.78 -1.57 21.68
C ILE A 30 17.40 -0.09 21.65
N THR A 31 16.66 0.33 20.62
CA THR A 31 16.36 1.76 20.41
C THR A 31 15.01 2.19 21.00
N SER A 32 14.21 1.26 21.53
CA SER A 32 12.80 1.51 21.91
C SER A 32 11.95 2.12 20.78
N ASN A 33 12.34 1.88 19.51
CA ASN A 33 11.69 2.41 18.31
C ASN A 33 11.29 1.24 17.42
N VAL A 34 9.99 1.04 17.18
CA VAL A 34 9.47 -0.11 16.42
C VAL A 34 9.37 0.17 14.91
N SER A 35 9.64 1.40 14.46
CA SER A 35 9.56 1.80 13.05
C SER A 35 10.76 1.37 12.19
N HIS A 36 11.62 0.47 12.66
CA HIS A 36 12.72 -0.07 11.83
C HIS A 36 12.20 -0.73 10.56
N VAL A 37 11.12 -1.51 10.66
CA VAL A 37 10.47 -2.11 9.50
C VAL A 37 9.80 -1.06 8.59
N ASP A 38 9.23 0.01 9.16
CA ASP A 38 8.56 1.08 8.41
C ASP A 38 9.53 1.78 7.44
N ARG A 39 10.82 1.84 7.79
CA ARG A 39 11.89 2.38 6.94
C ARG A 39 12.24 1.42 5.80
N LEU A 40 12.32 0.13 6.11
CA LEU A 40 12.67 -0.92 5.17
C LEU A 40 11.55 -1.24 4.18
N TRP A 41 10.30 -0.90 4.52
CA TRP A 41 9.13 -0.98 3.65
C TRP A 41 9.38 -0.43 2.26
N THR A 42 10.18 0.64 2.18
CA THR A 42 10.50 1.31 0.92
C THR A 42 11.39 0.50 -0.02
N PHE A 43 12.19 -0.45 0.49
CA PHE A 43 13.21 -1.16 -0.28
C PHE A 43 12.96 -2.66 -0.41
N LEU A 44 12.41 -3.30 0.62
CA LEU A 44 12.31 -4.76 0.69
C LEU A 44 11.52 -5.37 -0.47
N PRO A 45 10.35 -4.84 -0.90
CA PRO A 45 9.61 -5.39 -2.03
C PRO A 45 10.44 -5.36 -3.31
N THR A 46 11.20 -4.28 -3.53
CA THR A 46 12.13 -4.16 -4.67
C THR A 46 13.27 -5.15 -4.60
N ILE A 47 13.88 -5.35 -3.42
CA ILE A 47 14.97 -6.32 -3.23
C ILE A 47 14.49 -7.74 -3.57
N TYR A 48 13.33 -8.14 -3.04
CA TYR A 48 12.76 -9.45 -3.34
C TYR A 48 12.32 -9.59 -4.81
N THR A 49 11.76 -8.53 -5.39
CA THR A 49 11.38 -8.51 -6.81
C THR A 49 12.61 -8.63 -7.71
N ALA A 50 13.70 -7.93 -7.37
CA ALA A 50 14.97 -7.98 -8.08
C ALA A 50 15.62 -9.35 -8.00
N TYR A 51 15.54 -10.02 -6.84
CA TYR A 51 16.00 -11.40 -6.71
C TYR A 51 15.35 -12.32 -7.77
N TYR A 52 14.03 -12.24 -7.94
CA TYR A 52 13.33 -13.07 -8.93
C TYR A 52 13.57 -12.62 -10.37
N ALA A 53 13.52 -11.32 -10.65
CA ALA A 53 13.70 -10.79 -12.00
C ALA A 53 15.12 -10.98 -12.55
N LEU A 54 16.11 -11.13 -11.66
CA LEU A 54 17.54 -11.24 -12.01
C LEU A 54 18.12 -12.64 -11.72
N LEU A 55 17.29 -13.69 -11.64
CA LEU A 55 17.73 -15.06 -11.37
C LEU A 55 18.94 -15.54 -12.19
N PRO A 56 19.07 -15.23 -13.50
CA PRO A 56 20.24 -15.62 -14.29
C PRO A 56 21.58 -15.03 -13.82
N LEU A 57 21.57 -13.95 -13.03
CA LEU A 57 22.78 -13.29 -12.55
C LEU A 57 23.33 -13.86 -11.23
N TRP A 58 22.52 -14.63 -10.49
CA TRP A 58 22.93 -15.13 -9.18
C TRP A 58 23.77 -16.41 -9.28
N PRO A 59 24.77 -16.61 -8.41
CA PRO A 59 25.53 -17.85 -8.35
C PRO A 59 24.62 -19.02 -7.94
N HIS A 60 24.99 -20.23 -8.35
CA HIS A 60 24.20 -21.44 -8.06
C HIS A 60 24.37 -22.01 -6.64
N SER A 61 25.39 -21.54 -5.94
CA SER A 61 25.64 -21.83 -4.53
C SER A 61 25.80 -20.51 -3.78
N GLN A 62 25.41 -20.51 -2.51
CA GLN A 62 25.54 -19.33 -1.65
C GLN A 62 27.01 -19.14 -1.26
N PRO A 63 27.71 -18.08 -1.73
CA PRO A 63 29.13 -17.88 -1.42
C PRO A 63 29.38 -17.58 0.06
N PHE A 64 28.48 -16.80 0.69
CA PHE A 64 28.48 -16.51 2.12
C PHE A 64 27.05 -16.23 2.60
N TYR A 65 26.86 -16.27 3.93
CA TYR A 65 25.54 -16.11 4.55
C TYR A 65 24.84 -14.83 4.06
N LEU A 66 23.57 -14.97 3.63
CA LEU A 66 22.72 -13.92 3.05
C LEU A 66 23.09 -13.41 1.66
N PHE A 67 24.15 -13.90 1.01
CA PHE A 67 24.38 -13.56 -0.39
C PHE A 67 23.29 -14.20 -1.28
N PRO A 68 22.65 -13.44 -2.20
CA PRO A 68 21.63 -13.97 -3.09
C PRO A 68 22.23 -15.05 -4.00
N TYR A 69 21.52 -16.18 -4.11
CA TYR A 69 21.94 -17.32 -4.91
C TYR A 69 20.71 -18.00 -5.50
N ALA A 70 20.87 -18.67 -6.64
CA ALA A 70 19.79 -19.36 -7.35
C ALA A 70 20.09 -20.86 -7.46
N PRO A 71 19.49 -21.72 -6.59
CA PRO A 71 19.83 -23.13 -6.52
C PRO A 71 19.59 -23.86 -7.85
N LYS A 72 20.50 -24.75 -8.26
CA LYS A 72 20.35 -25.56 -9.49
C LYS A 72 19.04 -26.37 -9.54
N ALA A 73 18.46 -26.67 -8.39
CA ALA A 73 17.18 -27.36 -8.24
C ALA A 73 15.98 -26.61 -8.87
N LEU A 74 16.13 -25.32 -9.23
CA LEU A 74 15.12 -24.58 -9.99
C LEU A 74 14.98 -25.05 -11.44
N GLY A 75 16.04 -25.63 -12.01
CA GLY A 75 16.05 -26.09 -13.41
C GLY A 75 16.86 -25.17 -14.32
N HIS A 76 17.45 -25.76 -15.37
CA HIS A 76 18.37 -25.05 -16.26
C HIS A 76 17.70 -23.95 -17.10
N ASP A 77 16.44 -24.15 -17.50
CA ASP A 77 15.74 -23.22 -18.38
C ASP A 77 15.55 -21.82 -17.76
N ILE A 78 15.31 -21.75 -16.44
CA ILE A 78 15.14 -20.49 -15.69
C ILE A 78 16.40 -19.61 -15.73
N PHE A 79 17.58 -20.22 -15.88
CA PHE A 79 18.86 -19.51 -15.83
C PHE A 79 19.38 -19.10 -17.21
N ARG A 80 18.73 -19.54 -18.29
CA ARG A 80 19.22 -19.31 -19.66
C ARG A 80 19.05 -17.85 -20.09
N ASP A 81 17.93 -17.25 -19.71
CA ASP A 81 17.51 -15.92 -20.13
C ASP A 81 16.66 -15.26 -19.03
N PHE A 82 16.46 -13.95 -19.15
CA PHE A 82 15.62 -13.19 -18.22
C PHE A 82 14.15 -13.29 -18.62
N SER A 83 13.24 -13.47 -17.65
CA SER A 83 11.80 -13.32 -17.87
C SER A 83 11.47 -11.85 -18.21
N PRO A 84 11.00 -11.54 -19.45
CA PRO A 84 10.70 -10.17 -19.82
C PRO A 84 9.62 -9.55 -18.93
N ARG A 85 8.64 -10.35 -18.50
CA ARG A 85 7.57 -9.95 -17.58
C ARG A 85 8.13 -9.60 -16.20
N ALA A 86 8.99 -10.45 -15.63
CA ALA A 86 9.57 -10.17 -14.31
C ALA A 86 10.46 -8.90 -14.33
N VAL A 87 11.20 -8.66 -15.42
CA VAL A 87 12.00 -7.43 -15.61
C VAL A 87 11.11 -6.19 -15.75
N LEU A 88 10.00 -6.28 -16.48
CA LEU A 88 9.01 -5.21 -16.56
C LEU A 88 8.41 -4.89 -15.17
N MET A 89 8.02 -5.92 -14.43
CA MET A 89 7.51 -5.77 -13.06
C MET A 89 8.55 -5.14 -12.14
N LEU A 90 9.81 -5.58 -12.19
CA LEU A 90 10.91 -4.95 -11.45
C LEU A 90 11.04 -3.46 -11.79
N SER A 91 10.96 -3.11 -13.07
CA SER A 91 11.06 -1.71 -13.51
C SER A 91 9.95 -0.84 -12.89
N LEU A 92 8.72 -1.35 -12.84
CA LEU A 92 7.59 -0.67 -12.20
C LEU A 92 7.77 -0.57 -10.68
N VAL A 93 8.23 -1.65 -10.03
CA VAL A 93 8.48 -1.68 -8.58
C VAL A 93 9.64 -0.75 -8.20
N VAL A 94 10.66 -0.58 -9.04
CA VAL A 94 11.73 0.41 -8.84
C VAL A 94 11.19 1.84 -8.91
N LEU A 95 10.29 2.15 -9.85
CA LEU A 95 9.63 3.46 -9.90
C LEU A 95 8.76 3.70 -8.65
N TRP A 96 8.01 2.68 -8.23
CA TRP A 96 7.26 2.71 -6.97
C TRP A 96 8.17 2.97 -5.76
N MET A 97 9.33 2.29 -5.68
CA MET A 97 10.33 2.49 -4.63
C MET A 97 10.86 3.91 -4.62
N PHE A 98 11.22 4.47 -5.77
CA PHE A 98 11.74 5.84 -5.83
C PHE A 98 10.69 6.84 -5.34
N ARG A 99 9.43 6.69 -5.79
CA ARG A 99 8.31 7.51 -5.30
C ARG A 99 8.16 7.41 -3.78
N LEU A 100 8.07 6.18 -3.26
CA LEU A 100 7.85 5.95 -1.83
C LEU A 100 9.04 6.45 -1.00
N SER A 101 10.27 6.14 -1.41
CA SER A 101 11.50 6.58 -0.75
C SER A 101 11.62 8.10 -0.72
N TYR A 102 11.29 8.78 -1.82
CA TYR A 102 11.24 10.25 -1.85
C TYR A 102 10.22 10.80 -0.85
N ASN A 103 9.01 10.21 -0.79
CA ASN A 103 7.97 10.64 0.15
C ASN A 103 8.36 10.36 1.61
N THR A 104 9.04 9.25 1.89
CA THR A 104 9.55 8.87 3.21
C THR A 104 10.67 9.81 3.67
N TRP A 105 11.64 10.09 2.78
CA TRP A 105 12.76 10.99 3.04
C TRP A 105 12.30 12.40 3.41
N ARG A 106 11.45 13.03 2.59
CA ARG A 106 10.99 14.40 2.83
C ARG A 106 10.09 14.53 4.08
N ARG A 107 9.56 13.42 4.58
CA ARG A 107 8.77 13.35 5.83
C ARG A 107 9.63 13.06 7.07
N GLY A 108 10.93 12.82 6.90
CA GLY A 108 11.88 12.60 7.99
C GLY A 108 11.98 11.16 8.51
N LEU A 109 11.18 10.22 8.00
CA LEU A 109 11.07 8.87 8.59
C LEU A 109 12.37 8.03 8.47
N PHE A 110 13.30 8.41 7.59
CA PHE A 110 14.65 7.81 7.58
C PHE A 110 15.53 8.22 8.76
N SER A 111 15.13 9.23 9.54
CA SER A 111 15.77 9.52 10.82
C SER A 111 15.61 8.34 11.77
N LEU A 112 16.70 7.94 12.43
CA LEU A 112 16.69 6.87 13.43
C LEU A 112 15.93 7.26 14.70
N SER A 113 15.77 8.57 14.97
CA SER A 113 15.00 9.08 16.09
C SER A 113 13.49 9.04 15.87
N ASP A 114 13.06 9.11 14.60
CA ASP A 114 11.66 9.31 14.28
C ASP A 114 10.90 7.99 14.29
N GLU A 115 9.65 8.03 14.71
CA GLU A 115 8.79 6.86 14.76
C GLU A 115 7.42 7.20 14.18
N ASP A 116 6.77 6.23 13.55
CA ASP A 116 5.39 6.40 13.14
C ASP A 116 4.51 6.67 14.36
N TYR A 117 3.82 7.81 14.32
CA TYR A 117 2.99 8.30 15.42
C TYR A 117 1.90 7.30 15.86
N ARG A 118 1.47 6.38 14.97
CA ARG A 118 0.51 5.32 15.28
C ARG A 118 1.00 4.42 16.41
N TRP A 119 2.30 4.16 16.48
CA TRP A 119 2.88 3.34 17.53
C TRP A 119 2.85 4.04 18.88
N ALA A 120 3.15 5.34 18.92
CA ALA A 120 3.01 6.15 20.13
C ALA A 120 1.56 6.16 20.65
N VAL A 121 0.57 6.29 19.75
CA VAL A 121 -0.85 6.21 20.14
C VAL A 121 -1.25 4.80 20.58
N LEU A 122 -0.72 3.75 19.96
CA LEU A 122 -1.03 2.38 20.36
C LEU A 122 -0.48 2.08 21.76
N ARG A 123 0.72 2.53 22.10
CA ARG A 123 1.33 2.35 23.43
C ARG A 123 0.49 2.92 24.56
N THR A 124 -0.29 3.97 24.32
CA THR A 124 -1.18 4.53 25.36
C THR A 124 -2.48 3.75 25.53
N LYS A 125 -2.79 2.84 24.61
CA LYS A 125 -4.06 2.07 24.58
C LYS A 125 -3.90 0.62 25.08
N VAL A 126 -2.69 0.10 25.20
CA VAL A 126 -2.44 -1.29 25.57
C VAL A 126 -1.35 -1.42 26.63
N PRO A 127 -1.37 -2.46 27.47
CA PRO A 127 -0.32 -2.67 28.47
C PRO A 127 1.04 -2.99 27.80
N PRO A 128 2.18 -2.66 28.44
CA PRO A 128 3.51 -2.81 27.84
C PRO A 128 3.84 -4.23 27.37
N TRP A 129 3.43 -5.26 28.11
CA TRP A 129 3.67 -6.65 27.71
C TRP A 129 2.94 -7.02 26.42
N PHE A 130 1.71 -6.55 26.24
CA PHE A 130 0.93 -6.80 25.02
C PHE A 130 1.51 -6.03 23.84
N PHE A 131 2.01 -4.82 24.08
CA PHE A 131 2.75 -4.08 23.04
C PHE A 131 3.97 -4.87 22.54
N GLN A 132 4.69 -5.59 23.41
CA GLN A 132 5.80 -6.43 22.97
C GLN A 132 5.34 -7.65 22.16
N VAL A 133 4.17 -8.23 22.48
CA VAL A 133 3.55 -9.26 21.63
C VAL A 133 3.22 -8.70 20.25
N VAL A 134 2.63 -7.49 20.17
CA VAL A 134 2.37 -6.81 18.89
C VAL A 134 3.67 -6.51 18.15
N ASN A 135 4.72 -6.07 18.85
CA ASN A 135 6.04 -5.80 18.28
C ASN A 135 6.61 -7.03 17.57
N ILE A 136 6.70 -8.17 18.25
CA ILE A 136 7.25 -9.38 17.62
C ILE A 136 6.32 -9.97 16.54
N SER A 137 5.02 -10.10 16.83
CA SER A 137 4.09 -10.81 15.93
C SER A 137 3.68 -9.99 14.71
N PHE A 138 3.26 -8.75 14.91
CA PHE A 138 2.72 -7.92 13.85
C PHE A 138 3.80 -7.03 13.23
N ILE A 139 4.54 -6.26 14.04
CA ILE A 139 5.48 -5.25 13.54
C ILE A 139 6.69 -5.93 12.90
N ALA A 140 7.33 -6.89 13.58
CA ALA A 140 8.48 -7.58 13.03
C ALA A 140 8.08 -8.68 12.05
N ILE A 141 7.32 -9.69 12.48
CA ILE A 141 7.06 -10.90 11.67
C ILE A 141 6.09 -10.61 10.51
N THR A 142 4.88 -10.13 10.81
CA THR A 142 3.82 -10.00 9.79
C THR A 142 4.19 -9.00 8.69
N GLN A 143 4.76 -7.84 9.04
CA GLN A 143 5.20 -6.85 8.06
C GLN A 143 6.29 -7.39 7.13
N ASN A 144 7.32 -8.07 7.64
CA ASN A 144 8.39 -8.61 6.80
C ASN A 144 7.91 -9.76 5.90
N ILE A 145 7.03 -10.64 6.41
CA ILE A 145 6.39 -11.67 5.59
C ILE A 145 5.57 -11.02 4.47
N LEU A 146 4.77 -9.99 4.78
CA LEU A 146 3.98 -9.28 3.79
C LEU A 146 4.87 -8.68 2.68
N LEU A 147 6.00 -8.06 3.04
CA LEU A 147 6.92 -7.46 2.07
C LEU A 147 7.58 -8.49 1.15
N LEU A 148 7.89 -9.68 1.67
CA LEU A 148 8.31 -10.81 0.85
C LEU A 148 7.19 -11.27 -0.08
N MET A 149 5.96 -11.38 0.44
CA MET A 149 4.80 -11.83 -0.33
C MET A 149 4.53 -10.96 -1.56
N LEU A 150 4.80 -9.66 -1.49
CA LEU A 150 4.63 -8.72 -2.61
C LEU A 150 5.51 -9.05 -3.83
N ALA A 151 6.59 -9.83 -3.66
CA ALA A 151 7.44 -10.28 -4.76
C ALA A 151 7.05 -11.65 -5.34
N LEU A 152 6.08 -12.36 -4.74
CA LEU A 152 5.61 -13.66 -5.25
C LEU A 152 5.01 -13.62 -6.67
N PRO A 153 4.33 -12.53 -7.09
CA PRO A 153 3.93 -12.40 -8.49
C PRO A 153 5.13 -12.42 -9.45
N SER A 154 6.24 -11.78 -9.09
CA SER A 154 7.48 -11.82 -9.87
C SER A 154 8.14 -13.20 -9.83
N ALA A 155 8.05 -13.92 -8.71
CA ALA A 155 8.46 -15.31 -8.64
C ALA A 155 7.65 -16.19 -9.61
N SER A 156 6.33 -15.98 -9.69
CA SER A 156 5.46 -16.70 -10.61
C SER A 156 5.85 -16.44 -12.07
N ALA A 157 6.10 -15.18 -12.42
CA ALA A 157 6.52 -14.78 -13.76
C ALA A 157 7.93 -15.28 -14.16
N ALA A 158 8.84 -15.49 -13.18
CA ALA A 158 10.23 -15.87 -13.43
C ALA A 158 10.53 -17.37 -13.26
N ILE A 159 9.73 -18.10 -12.46
CA ILE A 159 9.99 -19.51 -12.12
C ILE A 159 8.93 -20.43 -12.72
N LEU A 160 7.66 -20.00 -12.75
CA LEU A 160 6.53 -20.87 -13.12
C LEU A 160 6.08 -20.68 -14.57
N GLN A 161 6.38 -19.54 -15.17
CA GLN A 161 5.96 -19.18 -16.53
C GLN A 161 7.13 -19.24 -17.52
N PRO A 162 6.87 -19.56 -18.80
CA PRO A 162 7.85 -19.44 -19.86
C PRO A 162 8.28 -17.98 -20.06
N HIS A 163 9.54 -17.78 -20.46
CA HIS A 163 10.14 -16.46 -20.73
C HIS A 163 9.77 -15.94 -22.12
N ASP A 164 8.47 -15.95 -22.43
CA ASP A 164 7.93 -15.47 -23.70
C ASP A 164 8.01 -13.94 -23.83
N ALA A 165 7.88 -13.45 -25.06
CA ALA A 165 7.73 -12.02 -25.32
C ALA A 165 6.51 -11.42 -24.60
N LEU A 166 6.61 -10.13 -24.24
CA LEU A 166 5.53 -9.40 -23.58
C LEU A 166 4.26 -9.38 -24.45
N SER A 167 3.13 -9.70 -23.81
CA SER A 167 1.80 -9.68 -24.42
C SER A 167 1.17 -8.28 -24.35
N ALA A 168 0.06 -8.08 -25.09
CA ALA A 168 -0.71 -6.84 -25.00
C ALA A 168 -1.19 -6.53 -23.56
N PHE A 169 -1.55 -7.56 -22.78
CA PHE A 169 -1.97 -7.38 -21.39
C PHE A 169 -0.82 -6.88 -20.50
N ASP A 170 0.42 -7.32 -20.76
CA ASP A 170 1.59 -6.84 -20.01
C ASP A 170 1.79 -5.33 -20.21
N TYR A 171 1.64 -4.84 -21.45
CA TYR A 171 1.71 -3.40 -21.75
C TYR A 171 0.54 -2.61 -21.17
N LEU A 172 -0.68 -3.15 -21.22
CA LEU A 172 -1.87 -2.52 -20.64
C LEU A 172 -1.74 -2.37 -19.12
N LEU A 173 -1.32 -3.42 -18.43
CA LEU A 173 -1.07 -3.40 -16.98
C LEU A 173 0.06 -2.43 -16.63
N ALA A 174 1.16 -2.41 -17.40
CA ALA A 174 2.24 -1.47 -17.17
C ALA A 174 1.81 -0.01 -17.35
N GLY A 175 1.07 0.30 -18.42
CA GLY A 175 0.51 1.63 -18.63
C GLY A 175 -0.43 2.05 -17.49
N PHE A 176 -1.28 1.14 -17.03
CA PHE A 176 -2.17 1.40 -15.90
C PHE A 176 -1.41 1.59 -14.59
N ALA A 177 -0.36 0.81 -14.32
CA ALA A 177 0.51 0.98 -13.16
C ALA A 177 1.18 2.36 -13.14
N LEU A 178 1.68 2.83 -14.28
CA LEU A 178 2.29 4.16 -14.40
C LEU A 178 1.29 5.29 -14.13
N ILE A 179 0.05 5.16 -14.63
CA ILE A 179 -1.03 6.11 -14.34
C ILE A 179 -1.33 6.13 -12.83
N VAL A 180 -1.47 4.96 -12.22
CA VAL A 180 -1.72 4.82 -10.78
C VAL A 180 -0.60 5.46 -9.96
N LEU A 181 0.67 5.21 -10.31
CA LEU A 181 1.82 5.85 -9.65
C LEU A 181 1.83 7.38 -9.83
N GLY A 182 1.42 7.90 -10.99
CA GLY A 182 1.29 9.33 -11.23
C GLY A 182 0.21 10.00 -10.35
N ILE A 183 -0.94 9.33 -10.20
CA ILE A 183 -2.02 9.77 -9.30
C ILE A 183 -1.55 9.69 -7.85
N GLU A 184 -0.89 8.61 -7.46
CA GLU A 184 -0.34 8.42 -6.11
C GLU A 184 0.66 9.51 -5.75
N PHE A 185 1.62 9.77 -6.64
CA PHE A 185 2.62 10.83 -6.48
C PHE A 185 1.94 12.20 -6.34
N THR A 186 0.87 12.45 -7.11
CA THR A 186 0.09 13.69 -6.99
C THR A 186 -0.62 13.77 -5.63
N ALA A 187 -1.22 12.67 -5.15
CA ALA A 187 -1.88 12.61 -3.84
C ALA A 187 -0.91 12.86 -2.68
N ASP A 188 0.28 12.24 -2.73
CA ASP A 188 1.35 12.45 -1.76
C ASP A 188 1.80 13.92 -1.75
N ASN A 189 2.01 14.52 -2.92
CA ASN A 189 2.39 15.93 -3.02
C ASN A 189 1.29 16.88 -2.52
N GLN A 190 0.01 16.60 -2.81
CA GLN A 190 -1.12 17.36 -2.28
C GLN A 190 -1.15 17.32 -0.75
N GLN A 191 -0.95 16.14 -0.16
CA GLN A 191 -0.90 16.00 1.30
C GLN A 191 0.29 16.76 1.90
N PHE A 192 1.47 16.65 1.30
CA PHE A 192 2.67 17.36 1.76
C PHE A 192 2.52 18.89 1.68
N ALA A 193 2.00 19.41 0.55
CA ALA A 193 1.74 20.83 0.38
C ALA A 193 0.74 21.35 1.42
N TYR A 194 -0.33 20.60 1.69
CA TYR A 194 -1.30 20.93 2.73
C TYR A 194 -0.67 20.99 4.12
N HIS A 195 0.13 19.99 4.50
CA HIS A 195 0.77 19.98 5.82
C HIS A 195 1.80 21.10 5.96
N SER A 196 2.52 21.42 4.89
CA SER A 196 3.44 22.57 4.85
C SER A 196 2.69 23.88 5.06
N TYR A 197 1.57 24.08 4.35
CA TYR A 197 0.71 25.25 4.53
C TYR A 197 0.15 25.35 5.94
N LYS A 198 -0.44 24.26 6.45
CA LYS A 198 -1.03 24.20 7.79
C LYS A 198 0.01 24.53 8.86
N HIS A 199 1.21 23.96 8.78
CA HIS A 199 2.27 24.21 9.73
C HIS A 199 2.69 25.68 9.73
N ALA A 200 2.94 26.26 8.56
CA ALA A 200 3.31 27.68 8.43
C ALA A 200 2.21 28.62 8.93
N TYR A 201 0.94 28.35 8.59
CA TYR A 201 -0.20 29.17 9.01
C TYR A 201 -0.37 29.15 10.53
N LEU A 202 -0.42 27.98 11.16
CA LEU A 202 -0.62 27.85 12.61
C LEU A 202 0.57 28.37 13.41
N ALA A 203 1.80 28.25 12.89
CA ALA A 203 2.97 28.85 13.52
C ALA A 203 2.89 30.38 13.54
N ARG A 204 2.47 30.99 12.42
CA ARG A 204 2.28 32.44 12.32
C ARG A 204 1.13 32.93 13.20
N GLU A 205 0.02 32.19 13.28
CA GLU A 205 -1.11 32.51 14.16
C GLU A 205 -0.69 32.54 15.63
N LYS A 206 0.24 31.67 16.03
CA LYS A 206 0.87 31.65 17.37
C LYS A 206 1.98 32.68 17.58
N GLY A 207 2.21 33.57 16.61
CA GLY A 207 3.25 34.60 16.67
C GLY A 207 4.68 34.10 16.43
N SER A 208 4.87 32.84 16.00
CA SER A 208 6.20 32.32 15.69
C SER A 208 6.76 32.92 14.40
N LYS A 209 8.01 33.40 14.46
CA LYS A 209 8.78 33.89 13.31
C LYS A 209 9.81 32.89 12.79
N SER A 210 9.99 31.74 13.45
CA SER A 210 11.01 30.75 13.09
C SER A 210 10.62 29.85 11.92
N VAL A 211 9.33 29.81 11.58
CA VAL A 211 8.81 28.97 10.48
C VAL A 211 8.66 29.82 9.23
N GLN A 212 9.26 29.37 8.13
CA GLN A 212 9.14 30.07 6.84
C GLN A 212 7.68 30.09 6.36
N PRO A 213 7.22 31.19 5.73
CA PRO A 213 5.92 31.23 5.08
C PRO A 213 5.79 30.15 4.00
N TYR A 214 4.59 29.62 3.85
CA TYR A 214 4.29 28.68 2.77
C TYR A 214 4.45 29.37 1.40
N ASP A 215 5.17 28.71 0.50
CA ASP A 215 5.38 29.14 -0.87
C ASP A 215 4.88 28.04 -1.82
N ALA A 216 3.84 28.37 -2.61
CA ALA A 216 3.26 27.45 -3.58
C ALA A 216 4.21 27.13 -4.74
N ASN A 217 5.12 28.04 -5.09
CA ASN A 217 6.05 27.85 -6.21
C ASN A 217 7.10 26.78 -5.91
N LYS A 218 7.41 26.55 -4.63
CA LYS A 218 8.27 25.45 -4.16
C LYS A 218 7.58 24.08 -4.18
N GLN A 219 6.26 24.04 -4.35
CA GLN A 219 5.50 22.80 -4.38
C GLN A 219 5.38 22.24 -5.80
N TRP A 220 5.20 20.92 -5.89
CA TRP A 220 4.89 20.21 -7.13
C TRP A 220 3.67 20.84 -7.82
N PRO A 221 3.68 21.07 -9.15
CA PRO A 221 2.58 21.74 -9.85
C PRO A 221 1.19 21.15 -9.56
N GLY A 222 1.06 19.82 -9.54
CA GLY A 222 -0.22 19.13 -9.24
C GLY A 222 -0.71 19.26 -7.78
N SER A 223 0.07 19.90 -6.90
CA SER A 223 -0.28 20.14 -5.50
C SER A 223 -0.50 21.60 -5.12
N ARG A 224 -0.41 22.53 -6.09
CA ARG A 224 -0.58 23.98 -5.87
C ARG A 224 -2.07 24.36 -5.75
N LEU A 225 -2.74 23.78 -4.77
CA LEU A 225 -4.14 24.08 -4.48
C LEU A 225 -4.27 25.39 -3.69
N ASN A 226 -5.40 26.09 -3.87
CA ASN A 226 -5.71 27.30 -3.13
C ASN A 226 -6.13 26.96 -1.69
N TRP A 227 -5.14 26.96 -0.79
CA TRP A 227 -5.35 26.70 0.63
C TRP A 227 -5.90 27.92 1.35
N THR A 228 -6.85 27.69 2.26
CA THR A 228 -7.49 28.76 3.05
C THR A 228 -7.19 28.62 4.55
N PRO A 229 -7.30 29.70 5.34
CA PRO A 229 -7.25 29.65 6.80
C PRO A 229 -8.18 28.59 7.41
N ALA A 230 -9.39 28.44 6.85
CA ALA A 230 -10.35 27.44 7.27
C ALA A 230 -9.82 26.00 7.08
N ASP A 231 -9.07 25.73 6.02
CA ASP A 231 -8.47 24.41 5.78
C ASP A 231 -7.37 24.09 6.81
N ALA A 232 -6.58 25.08 7.21
CA ALA A 232 -5.56 24.92 8.25
C ALA A 232 -6.21 24.63 9.62
N LYS A 233 -7.25 25.39 9.97
CA LYS A 233 -8.02 25.21 11.22
C LYS A 233 -8.80 23.88 11.25
N ARG A 234 -9.32 23.41 10.11
CA ARG A 234 -9.98 22.09 9.99
C ARG A 234 -9.04 20.94 10.35
N GLY A 235 -7.75 21.09 10.02
CA GLY A 235 -6.68 20.21 10.51
C GLY A 235 -6.37 18.96 9.66
N PHE A 236 -7.18 18.66 8.64
CA PHE A 236 -6.92 17.65 7.62
C PHE A 236 -7.27 18.14 6.20
N ILE A 237 -6.70 17.48 5.19
CA ILE A 237 -6.87 17.81 3.77
C ILE A 237 -8.21 17.29 3.24
N THR A 238 -8.93 18.10 2.44
CA THR A 238 -10.20 17.73 1.79
C THR A 238 -10.32 18.21 0.33
N ARG A 239 -9.26 18.82 -0.22
CA ARG A 239 -9.23 19.41 -1.57
C ARG A 239 -8.39 18.57 -2.53
N GLY A 240 -8.63 18.75 -3.83
CA GLY A 240 -7.94 17.98 -4.88
C GLY A 240 -8.43 16.54 -4.93
N LEU A 241 -7.51 15.58 -5.01
CA LEU A 241 -7.84 14.15 -4.98
C LEU A 241 -8.56 13.76 -3.67
N TRP A 242 -8.26 14.48 -2.59
CA TRP A 242 -8.86 14.27 -1.28
C TRP A 242 -10.34 14.68 -1.20
N ALA A 243 -10.88 15.37 -2.21
CA ALA A 243 -12.33 15.61 -2.31
C ALA A 243 -13.10 14.37 -2.82
N TRP A 244 -12.40 13.45 -3.48
CA TRP A 244 -12.97 12.27 -4.14
C TRP A 244 -12.67 10.97 -3.40
N SER A 245 -11.56 10.90 -2.68
CA SER A 245 -11.18 9.78 -1.84
C SER A 245 -10.59 10.33 -0.55
N ARG A 246 -10.90 9.74 0.60
CA ARG A 246 -10.29 10.16 1.86
C ARG A 246 -8.85 9.70 2.01
N HIS A 247 -8.42 8.70 1.24
CA HIS A 247 -7.05 8.18 1.22
C HIS A 247 -6.65 7.81 -0.23
N PRO A 248 -6.52 8.79 -1.13
CA PRO A 248 -6.25 8.53 -2.55
C PRO A 248 -4.90 7.83 -2.77
N ASN A 249 -3.87 8.18 -1.99
CA ASN A 249 -2.59 7.51 -2.05
C ASN A 249 -2.68 6.05 -1.61
N PHE A 250 -3.40 5.73 -0.54
CA PHE A 250 -3.60 4.35 -0.10
C PHE A 250 -4.42 3.53 -1.10
N ALA A 251 -5.39 4.15 -1.79
CA ALA A 251 -6.14 3.51 -2.86
C ALA A 251 -5.22 3.16 -4.04
N CYS A 252 -4.35 4.10 -4.44
CA CYS A 252 -3.37 3.86 -5.50
C CYS A 252 -2.35 2.79 -5.10
N GLU A 253 -1.81 2.83 -3.88
CA GLU A 253 -0.87 1.83 -3.37
C GLU A 253 -1.47 0.42 -3.44
N GLN A 254 -2.69 0.23 -2.93
CA GLN A 254 -3.41 -1.05 -3.05
C GLN A 254 -3.60 -1.45 -4.53
N THR A 255 -4.03 -0.51 -5.37
CA THR A 255 -4.27 -0.77 -6.80
C THR A 255 -2.99 -1.18 -7.52
N PHE A 256 -1.86 -0.54 -7.22
CA PHE A 256 -0.56 -0.86 -7.80
C PHE A 256 -0.18 -2.32 -7.52
N TRP A 257 -0.30 -2.78 -6.28
CA TRP A 257 0.04 -4.15 -5.92
C TRP A 257 -0.97 -5.19 -6.45
N TRP A 258 -2.24 -4.82 -6.63
CA TRP A 258 -3.18 -5.62 -7.42
C TRP A 258 -2.72 -5.76 -8.88
N ILE A 259 -2.26 -4.68 -9.51
CA ILE A 259 -1.73 -4.73 -10.88
C ILE A 259 -0.50 -5.65 -10.95
N ILE A 260 0.48 -5.50 -10.04
CA ILE A 260 1.66 -6.38 -9.96
C ILE A 260 1.23 -7.84 -9.81
N THR A 261 0.22 -8.12 -8.99
CA THR A 261 -0.33 -9.47 -8.79
C THR A 261 -1.01 -10.03 -10.05
N LEU A 262 -1.64 -9.18 -10.84
CA LEU A 262 -2.36 -9.58 -12.06
C LEU A 262 -1.45 -9.85 -13.26
N PHE A 263 -0.20 -9.39 -13.26
CA PHE A 263 0.74 -9.64 -14.37
C PHE A 263 0.87 -11.13 -14.74
N PRO A 264 1.30 -12.03 -13.83
CA PRO A 264 1.35 -13.44 -14.14
C PRO A 264 -0.06 -14.00 -14.40
N LEU A 265 -1.08 -13.53 -13.67
CA LEU A 265 -2.41 -14.14 -13.71
C LEU A 265 -3.22 -13.83 -14.98
N LEU A 266 -2.92 -12.75 -15.67
CA LEU A 266 -3.52 -12.41 -16.97
C LEU A 266 -2.63 -12.85 -18.15
N ALA A 267 -1.51 -13.54 -17.88
CA ALA A 267 -0.69 -14.15 -18.91
C ALA A 267 -1.38 -15.39 -19.52
N ARG A 268 -0.90 -15.80 -20.69
CA ARG A 268 -1.42 -16.98 -21.40
C ARG A 268 -1.04 -18.30 -20.73
N SER A 269 0.07 -18.30 -20.00
CA SER A 269 0.66 -19.48 -19.40
C SER A 269 0.36 -19.53 -17.91
N PRO A 270 0.11 -20.71 -17.32
CA PRO A 270 -0.18 -20.84 -15.90
C PRO A 270 1.03 -20.43 -15.03
N PRO A 271 0.81 -19.96 -13.79
CA PRO A 271 -0.48 -19.72 -13.15
C PRO A 271 -1.22 -18.55 -13.81
N ASN A 272 -2.49 -18.75 -14.13
CA ASN A 272 -3.36 -17.76 -14.77
C ASN A 272 -4.80 -17.90 -14.27
N LEU A 273 -5.57 -16.82 -14.33
CA LEU A 273 -6.94 -16.81 -13.82
C LEU A 273 -7.75 -17.93 -14.48
N PRO A 274 -8.47 -18.74 -13.69
CA PRO A 274 -9.22 -19.86 -14.23
C PRO A 274 -10.33 -19.32 -15.16
N SER A 275 -10.34 -19.81 -16.39
CA SER A 275 -11.42 -19.55 -17.35
C SER A 275 -12.34 -20.77 -17.37
N PRO A 276 -13.41 -20.81 -16.55
CA PRO A 276 -14.31 -21.95 -16.53
C PRO A 276 -15.03 -22.07 -17.87
N SER A 277 -15.26 -23.30 -18.34
CA SER A 277 -16.16 -23.49 -19.46
C SER A 277 -17.58 -23.07 -19.06
N PRO A 278 -18.40 -22.52 -19.99
CA PRO A 278 -19.79 -22.20 -19.71
C PRO A 278 -20.59 -23.39 -19.15
N ASP A 279 -20.27 -24.61 -19.59
CA ASP A 279 -20.85 -25.86 -19.09
C ASP A 279 -20.50 -26.11 -17.60
N MET A 280 -19.26 -25.86 -17.19
CA MET A 280 -18.86 -26.01 -15.79
C MET A 280 -19.59 -25.01 -14.89
N LEU A 281 -19.75 -23.76 -15.33
CA LEU A 281 -20.53 -22.75 -14.62
C LEU A 281 -22.01 -23.16 -14.53
N LEU A 282 -22.61 -23.59 -15.64
CA LEU A 282 -24.00 -24.00 -15.69
C LEU A 282 -24.27 -25.19 -14.75
N LYS A 283 -23.38 -26.18 -14.73
CA LYS A 283 -23.48 -27.34 -13.82
C LYS A 283 -23.33 -26.93 -12.35
N ALA A 284 -22.43 -26.00 -12.04
CA ALA A 284 -22.30 -25.48 -10.68
C ALA A 284 -23.55 -24.71 -10.19
N ILE A 285 -24.23 -23.99 -11.10
CA ILE A 285 -25.47 -23.26 -10.78
C ILE A 285 -26.67 -24.22 -10.66
N THR A 286 -26.81 -25.16 -11.58
CA THR A 286 -27.98 -26.06 -11.65
C THR A 286 -27.90 -27.23 -10.67
N HIS A 287 -26.69 -27.69 -10.34
CA HIS A 287 -26.43 -28.85 -9.47
C HIS A 287 -25.33 -28.54 -8.44
N PRO A 288 -25.57 -27.60 -7.52
CA PRO A 288 -24.53 -27.09 -6.62
C PRO A 288 -23.98 -28.16 -5.66
N SER A 289 -24.81 -29.13 -5.22
CA SER A 289 -24.40 -30.19 -4.30
C SER A 289 -23.30 -31.09 -4.85
N SER A 290 -23.21 -31.27 -6.17
CA SER A 290 -22.20 -32.10 -6.83
C SER A 290 -21.08 -31.30 -7.50
N HIS A 291 -21.33 -30.06 -7.94
CA HIS A 291 -20.39 -29.31 -8.79
C HIS A 291 -19.76 -28.07 -8.14
N LEU A 292 -20.26 -27.60 -6.99
CA LEU A 292 -19.69 -26.43 -6.32
C LEU A 292 -18.31 -26.73 -5.71
N LYS A 293 -18.16 -27.87 -5.02
CA LYS A 293 -16.88 -28.25 -4.39
C LYS A 293 -15.76 -28.50 -5.41
N PRO A 294 -15.97 -29.25 -6.52
CA PRO A 294 -14.96 -29.36 -7.58
C PRO A 294 -14.58 -28.02 -8.20
N LEU A 295 -15.55 -27.13 -8.43
CA LEU A 295 -15.30 -25.78 -8.95
C LEU A 295 -14.40 -24.96 -8.00
N ILE A 296 -14.72 -24.97 -6.71
CA ILE A 296 -13.91 -24.27 -5.69
C ILE A 296 -12.50 -24.86 -5.63
N LEU A 297 -12.35 -26.18 -5.60
CA LEU A 297 -11.05 -26.85 -5.57
C LEU A 297 -10.21 -26.56 -6.82
N HIS A 298 -10.85 -26.41 -7.98
CA HIS A 298 -10.17 -26.03 -9.21
C HIS A 298 -9.63 -24.59 -9.16
N TRP A 299 -10.38 -23.65 -8.56
CA TRP A 299 -9.97 -22.25 -8.46
C TRP A 299 -9.06 -21.95 -7.28
N PHE A 300 -9.08 -22.78 -6.25
CA PHE A 300 -8.37 -22.52 -5.01
C PHE A 300 -6.89 -22.19 -5.22
N PRO A 301 -6.10 -22.96 -6.00
CA PRO A 301 -4.67 -22.64 -6.22
C PRO A 301 -4.44 -21.26 -6.86
N GLU A 302 -5.27 -20.88 -7.83
CA GLU A 302 -5.15 -19.59 -8.52
C GLU A 302 -5.57 -18.42 -7.62
N ILE A 303 -6.58 -18.63 -6.78
CA ILE A 303 -7.00 -17.64 -5.76
C ILE A 303 -5.86 -17.38 -4.75
N LEU A 304 -5.04 -18.39 -4.43
CA LEU A 304 -3.89 -18.19 -3.53
C LEU A 304 -2.88 -17.18 -4.09
N HIS A 305 -2.78 -17.03 -5.40
CA HIS A 305 -1.90 -16.04 -6.02
C HIS A 305 -2.39 -14.60 -5.82
N LEU A 306 -3.66 -14.39 -5.41
CA LEU A 306 -4.20 -13.09 -5.06
C LEU A 306 -3.87 -12.67 -3.62
N ILE A 307 -3.38 -13.60 -2.78
CA ILE A 307 -3.12 -13.34 -1.36
C ILE A 307 -2.19 -12.15 -1.15
N PRO A 308 -1.08 -11.93 -1.88
CA PRO A 308 -0.20 -10.79 -1.64
C PRO A 308 -0.93 -9.44 -1.66
N ALA A 309 -1.69 -9.15 -2.73
CA ALA A 309 -2.45 -7.91 -2.84
C ALA A 309 -3.62 -7.84 -1.86
N ALA A 310 -4.28 -8.97 -1.58
CA ALA A 310 -5.36 -9.03 -0.59
C ALA A 310 -4.87 -8.75 0.83
N SER A 311 -3.74 -9.34 1.23
CA SER A 311 -3.10 -9.12 2.53
C SER A 311 -2.65 -7.67 2.69
N LEU A 312 -2.07 -7.07 1.65
CA LEU A 312 -1.72 -5.65 1.68
C LEU A 312 -2.97 -4.78 1.81
N SER A 313 -4.03 -5.07 1.05
CA SER A 313 -5.30 -4.33 1.12
C SER A 313 -5.93 -4.43 2.52
N LEU A 314 -5.88 -5.60 3.16
CA LEU A 314 -6.35 -5.79 4.53
C LEU A 314 -5.55 -4.96 5.54
N LEU A 315 -4.21 -4.91 5.38
CA LEU A 315 -3.35 -4.06 6.21
C LEU A 315 -3.72 -2.59 6.03
N PHE A 316 -3.85 -2.11 4.79
CA PHE A 316 -4.21 -0.72 4.50
C PHE A 316 -5.59 -0.37 5.03
N PHE A 317 -6.59 -1.24 4.87
CA PHE A 317 -7.91 -1.06 5.43
C PHE A 317 -7.87 -0.93 6.96
N SER A 318 -7.20 -1.87 7.64
CA SER A 318 -7.10 -1.88 9.11
C SER A 318 -6.34 -0.65 9.64
N SER A 319 -5.23 -0.31 8.99
CA SER A 319 -4.44 0.90 9.26
C SER A 319 -5.25 2.19 9.07
N THR A 320 -6.10 2.21 8.03
CA THR A 320 -6.97 3.34 7.72
C THR A 320 -8.01 3.51 8.81
N LEU A 321 -8.70 2.44 9.23
CA LEU A 321 -9.65 2.49 10.35
C LEU A 321 -9.00 3.07 11.62
N PHE A 322 -7.79 2.63 11.94
CA PHE A 322 -7.06 3.16 13.09
C PHE A 322 -6.72 4.65 12.92
N THR A 323 -6.18 5.04 11.76
CA THR A 323 -5.81 6.43 11.44
C THR A 323 -7.02 7.37 11.43
N GLU A 324 -8.14 6.93 10.87
CA GLU A 324 -9.40 7.67 10.88
C GLU A 324 -9.95 7.80 12.30
N SER A 325 -9.79 6.79 13.16
CA SER A 325 -10.20 6.88 14.58
C SER A 325 -9.44 7.97 15.33
N ILE A 326 -8.13 8.11 15.07
CA ILE A 326 -7.28 9.16 15.65
C ILE A 326 -7.73 10.53 15.14
N SER A 327 -7.97 10.64 13.83
CA SER A 327 -8.40 11.88 13.19
C SER A 327 -9.78 12.32 13.68
N LYS A 328 -10.72 11.38 13.81
CA LYS A 328 -12.06 11.62 14.36
C LYS A 328 -12.00 12.05 15.83
N ASN A 329 -11.13 11.47 16.64
CA ASN A 329 -10.98 11.92 18.03
C ASN A 329 -10.47 13.37 18.12
N LYS A 330 -9.62 13.79 17.18
CA LYS A 330 -9.05 15.15 17.15
C LYS A 330 -9.96 16.19 16.51
N TYR A 331 -10.72 15.80 15.49
CA TYR A 331 -11.51 16.69 14.63
C TYR A 331 -12.95 16.17 14.47
N TYR A 332 -13.60 15.81 15.58
CA TYR A 332 -14.83 15.01 15.59
C TYR A 332 -15.91 15.47 14.60
N GLU A 333 -16.36 16.72 14.69
CA GLU A 333 -17.46 17.20 13.85
C GLU A 333 -17.10 17.22 12.36
N ALA A 334 -15.98 17.87 12.02
CA ALA A 334 -15.56 18.04 10.63
C ALA A 334 -15.15 16.71 9.97
N TYR A 335 -14.44 15.86 10.70
CA TYR A 335 -13.99 14.57 10.17
C TYR A 335 -15.16 13.58 10.05
N SER A 336 -16.14 13.62 10.96
CA SER A 336 -17.37 12.84 10.81
C SER A 336 -18.16 13.26 9.57
N ALA A 337 -18.29 14.57 9.31
CA ALA A 337 -18.90 15.07 8.08
C ALA A 337 -18.11 14.62 6.83
N TYR A 338 -16.78 14.61 6.90
CA TYR A 338 -15.94 14.11 5.80
C TYR A 338 -16.16 12.61 5.52
N GLN A 339 -16.27 11.77 6.56
CA GLN A 339 -16.61 10.36 6.42
C GLN A 339 -18.02 10.13 5.85
N GLN A 340 -18.98 11.02 6.18
CA GLN A 340 -20.33 10.99 5.63
C GLN A 340 -20.33 11.37 4.14
N ARG A 341 -19.50 12.33 3.74
CA ARG A 341 -19.56 12.98 2.43
C ARG A 341 -18.65 12.38 1.35
N VAL A 342 -17.48 11.86 1.74
CA VAL A 342 -16.43 11.40 0.82
C VAL A 342 -16.15 9.92 1.07
N GLY A 343 -15.92 9.13 0.02
CA GLY A 343 -15.60 7.70 0.08
C GLY A 343 -14.19 7.42 0.60
N MET A 344 -13.97 6.26 1.24
CA MET A 344 -12.67 5.96 1.89
C MET A 344 -11.52 5.85 0.89
N PHE A 345 -11.67 4.99 -0.12
CA PHE A 345 -10.63 4.72 -1.12
C PHE A 345 -11.04 5.08 -2.55
N LEU A 346 -12.25 4.71 -2.98
CA LEU A 346 -12.69 4.88 -4.36
C LEU A 346 -13.63 6.09 -4.55
N PRO A 347 -13.46 6.88 -5.63
CA PRO A 347 -14.35 7.99 -5.98
C PRO A 347 -15.83 7.62 -6.10
N LYS A 348 -16.12 6.38 -6.54
CA LYS A 348 -17.49 5.84 -6.59
C LYS A 348 -18.23 6.02 -5.26
N GLY A 349 -17.57 5.74 -4.13
CA GLY A 349 -18.18 5.91 -2.82
C GLY A 349 -18.53 7.35 -2.47
N THR A 350 -17.79 8.33 -3.01
CA THR A 350 -18.12 9.77 -2.85
C THR A 350 -19.39 10.14 -3.61
N VAL A 351 -19.56 9.60 -4.82
CA VAL A 351 -20.76 9.83 -5.64
C VAL A 351 -21.99 9.21 -4.97
N GLU A 352 -21.87 7.96 -4.52
CA GLU A 352 -22.95 7.26 -3.79
C GLU A 352 -23.36 8.01 -2.53
N LYS A 353 -22.40 8.48 -1.74
CA LYS A 353 -22.66 9.30 -0.54
C LYS A 353 -23.32 10.63 -0.87
N ALA A 354 -22.90 11.30 -1.94
CA ALA A 354 -23.52 12.54 -2.38
C ALA A 354 -24.98 12.34 -2.78
N LEU A 355 -25.27 11.27 -3.53
CA LEU A 355 -26.63 10.90 -3.91
C LEU A 355 -27.48 10.57 -2.68
N PHE A 356 -26.94 9.78 -1.74
CA PHE A 356 -27.63 9.46 -0.49
C PHE A 356 -27.99 10.71 0.32
N ILE A 357 -27.05 11.65 0.48
CA ILE A 357 -27.30 12.91 1.20
C ILE A 357 -28.40 13.71 0.48
N LYS A 358 -28.35 13.83 -0.84
CA LYS A 358 -29.34 14.57 -1.62
C LYS A 358 -30.75 13.96 -1.55
N LEU A 359 -30.85 12.64 -1.50
CA LEU A 359 -32.14 11.93 -1.53
C LEU A 359 -32.78 11.79 -0.14
N PHE A 360 -31.98 11.70 0.92
CA PHE A 360 -32.47 11.30 2.24
C PHE A 360 -32.17 12.30 3.37
N LYS A 361 -31.43 13.38 3.13
CA LYS A 361 -31.15 14.42 4.13
C LYS A 361 -31.83 15.74 3.77
N SER A 362 -32.12 16.57 4.77
CA SER A 362 -32.66 17.91 4.54
C SER A 362 -31.61 18.82 3.89
N ASP A 363 -32.05 19.83 3.13
CA ASP A 363 -31.15 20.81 2.52
C ASP A 363 -30.24 21.50 3.54
N GLN A 364 -30.76 21.75 4.74
CA GLN A 364 -29.98 22.34 5.84
C GLN A 364 -28.87 21.38 6.30
N GLU A 365 -29.17 20.09 6.47
CA GLU A 365 -28.18 19.09 6.87
C GLU A 365 -27.13 18.86 5.77
N ALA A 366 -27.54 18.80 4.50
CA ALA A 366 -26.65 18.69 3.36
C ALA A 366 -25.66 19.87 3.29
N ARG A 367 -26.17 21.10 3.41
CA ARG A 367 -25.33 22.32 3.46
C ARG A 367 -24.40 22.32 4.67
N ARG A 368 -24.86 21.84 5.83
CA ARG A 368 -24.03 21.73 7.04
C ARG A 368 -22.86 20.78 6.81
N ILE A 369 -23.11 19.61 6.22
CA ILE A 369 -22.08 18.62 5.89
C ILE A 369 -21.05 19.24 4.93
N ASP A 370 -21.49 19.84 3.83
CA ASP A 370 -20.60 20.46 2.84
C ASP A 370 -19.79 21.63 3.44
N ASN A 371 -20.40 22.43 4.32
CA ASN A 371 -19.72 23.52 5.02
C ASN A 371 -18.66 23.01 6.01
N LEU A 372 -18.89 21.90 6.70
CA LEU A 372 -17.88 21.28 7.56
C LEU A 372 -16.69 20.72 6.76
N VAL A 373 -16.94 20.21 5.55
CA VAL A 373 -15.91 19.56 4.72
C VAL A 373 -15.12 20.55 3.86
N TRP A 374 -15.77 21.54 3.26
CA TRP A 374 -15.15 22.48 2.31
C TRP A 374 -15.35 23.97 2.66
N GLY A 375 -16.30 24.28 3.54
CA GLY A 375 -16.56 25.63 4.03
C GLY A 375 -15.75 26.01 5.26
N ASN A 376 -16.20 27.07 5.94
CA ASN A 376 -15.62 27.54 7.20
C ASN A 376 -16.31 26.89 8.40
N VAL A 377 -15.56 26.10 9.18
CA VAL A 377 -16.05 25.37 10.36
C VAL A 377 -16.62 26.33 11.43
N GLU A 378 -16.09 27.55 11.55
CA GLU A 378 -16.58 28.55 12.51
C GLU A 378 -17.99 29.07 12.18
N ASN A 379 -18.38 29.05 10.89
CA ASN A 379 -19.71 29.48 10.47
C ASN A 379 -20.79 28.43 10.81
N VAL A 380 -20.40 27.17 11.02
CA VAL A 380 -21.34 26.08 11.33
C VAL A 380 -21.90 26.21 12.76
N LYS A 381 -21.10 26.75 13.71
CA LYS A 381 -21.57 27.05 15.07
C LYS A 381 -22.67 28.13 15.13
N LYS A 382 -22.85 28.91 14.05
CA LYS A 382 -23.92 29.91 13.91
C LYS A 382 -25.18 29.36 13.22
N MET A 383 -25.11 28.14 12.70
CA MET A 383 -26.23 27.45 12.02
C MET A 383 -26.91 26.39 12.91
N GLN A 384 -26.36 26.16 14.11
CA GLN A 384 -27.00 25.49 15.24
C GLN A 384 -27.72 26.55 16.06
#